data_AF-A0A2A9PH33-F1
#
_entry.id   AF-A0A2A9PH33-F1
#
_cell.length_a   1.000
_cell.length_b   1.000
_cell.length_c   1.000
_cell.angle_alpha   90.00
_cell.angle_beta   90.00
_cell.angle_gamma   90.00
#
_symmetry.space_group_name_H-M   'P 1'
#
loop_
_entity.id
_entity.type
_entity.pdbx_description
1 polymer ?
#
loop_
_entity_poly.entity_id
_entity_poly.type
_entity_poly.pdbx_seq_one_letter_code
_entity_poly.pdbx_strand_id
1 'polypeptide(L)'
;MWVNDRKRERRAMILLKHRTVFLDRVRFLLRLWSRAPNNLTLITNCFFCKSLARRSSRSWWLIWATLQTVLDRTSALERTMQRRFDQVDDSLDCLDRKITFSHRHAVVRAQNSTIKRGDAPLQCPYSILTGDLMEGFPPTRISWTDCMAAT
;
A
#
# COMPACT_ATOMS: atom_id res chain seq x y z
N MET A 1 6.73 1.37 17.40
CA MET A 1 6.32 0.96 16.03
C MET A 1 4.80 0.88 15.83
N TRP A 2 3.99 0.58 16.85
CA TRP A 2 2.52 0.41 16.76
C TRP A 2 1.66 1.68 16.53
N VAL A 3 2.23 2.87 16.62
CA VAL A 3 1.46 4.14 16.56
C VAL A 3 1.19 4.60 15.13
N ASN A 4 2.04 4.23 14.17
CA ASN A 4 1.88 4.63 12.77
C ASN A 4 0.81 3.81 12.03
N ASP A 5 0.62 2.55 12.44
CA ASP A 5 -0.38 1.66 11.83
C ASP A 5 -1.82 2.13 12.07
N ARG A 6 -2.14 2.47 13.32
CA ARG A 6 -3.49 2.98 13.67
C ARG A 6 -3.81 4.31 12.98
N LYS A 7 -2.79 5.08 12.59
CA LYS A 7 -2.97 6.37 11.90
C LYS A 7 -3.24 6.18 10.41
N ARG A 8 -2.68 5.14 9.78
CA ARG A 8 -3.01 4.72 8.40
C ARG A 8 -4.40 4.10 8.32
N GLU A 9 -4.74 3.19 9.23
CA GLU A 9 -6.08 2.57 9.28
C GLU A 9 -7.19 3.61 9.42
N ARG A 10 -7.01 4.62 10.30
CA ARG A 10 -8.01 5.69 10.48
C ARG A 10 -8.20 6.53 9.22
N ARG A 11 -7.15 6.79 8.44
CA ARG A 11 -7.24 7.57 7.20
C ARG A 11 -7.91 6.78 6.08
N ALA A 12 -7.57 5.50 5.93
CA ALA A 12 -8.24 4.61 4.99
C ALA A 12 -9.74 4.45 5.31
N MET A 13 -10.09 4.33 6.58
CA MET A 13 -11.47 4.16 7.04
C MET A 13 -12.33 5.42 6.80
N ILE A 14 -11.75 6.62 6.91
CA ILE A 14 -12.46 7.88 6.61
C ILE A 14 -12.74 8.01 5.11
N LEU A 15 -11.77 7.67 4.25
CA LEU A 15 -11.94 7.69 2.79
C LEU A 15 -12.97 6.65 2.31
N LEU A 16 -12.94 5.44 2.89
CA LEU A 16 -13.92 4.38 2.60
C LEU A 16 -15.34 4.76 3.06
N LYS A 17 -15.49 5.42 4.22
CA LYS A 17 -16.80 5.91 4.69
C LYS A 17 -17.40 6.97 3.77
N HIS A 18 -16.60 7.91 3.28
CA HIS A 18 -17.12 8.94 2.36
C HIS A 18 -17.55 8.36 1.01
N ARG A 19 -16.80 7.37 0.48
CA ARG A 19 -17.08 6.72 -0.80
C ARG A 19 -18.33 5.84 -0.74
N THR A 20 -18.52 5.11 0.37
CA THR A 20 -19.72 4.27 0.59
C THR A 20 -20.99 5.10 0.76
N VAL A 21 -20.94 6.21 1.52
CA VAL A 21 -22.10 7.10 1.69
C VAL A 21 -22.53 7.75 0.38
N PHE A 22 -21.57 8.16 -0.46
CA PHE A 22 -21.88 8.75 -1.75
C PHE A 22 -22.52 7.72 -2.70
N LEU A 23 -21.94 6.53 -2.81
CA LEU A 23 -22.48 5.47 -3.66
C LEU A 23 -23.84 4.98 -3.17
N ASP A 24 -24.07 4.92 -1.86
CA ASP A 24 -25.39 4.57 -1.33
C ASP A 24 -26.44 5.64 -1.65
N ARG A 25 -26.11 6.93 -1.61
CA ARG A 25 -27.04 7.99 -2.04
C ARG A 25 -27.39 7.88 -3.52
N VAL A 26 -26.39 7.64 -4.38
CA VAL A 26 -26.62 7.45 -5.82
C VAL A 26 -27.45 6.19 -6.08
N ARG A 27 -27.15 5.09 -5.39
CA ARG A 27 -27.88 3.83 -5.52
C ARG A 27 -29.30 3.92 -4.96
N PHE A 28 -29.50 4.70 -3.90
CA PHE A 28 -30.82 5.01 -3.35
C PHE A 28 -31.65 5.81 -4.35
N LEU A 29 -31.07 6.84 -4.98
CA LEU A 29 -31.75 7.61 -6.02
C LEU A 29 -32.09 6.75 -7.24
N LEU A 30 -31.16 5.89 -7.69
CA LEU A 30 -31.41 4.95 -8.79
C LEU A 30 -32.48 3.91 -8.43
N ARG A 31 -32.50 3.39 -7.21
CA ARG A 31 -33.55 2.48 -6.74
C ARG A 31 -34.89 3.18 -6.59
N LEU A 32 -34.92 4.43 -6.13
CA LEU A 32 -36.15 5.22 -6.10
C LEU A 32 -36.69 5.41 -7.52
N TRP A 33 -35.79 5.65 -8.47
CA TRP A 33 -36.12 5.81 -9.86
C TRP A 33 -36.60 4.51 -10.52
N SER A 34 -35.98 3.36 -10.19
CA SER A 34 -36.37 2.04 -10.74
C SER A 34 -37.57 1.40 -10.04
N ARG A 35 -37.85 1.78 -8.79
CA ARG A 35 -38.94 1.24 -7.97
C ARG A 35 -40.18 2.14 -7.99
N ALA A 36 -40.14 3.27 -8.71
CA ALA A 36 -41.34 3.95 -9.14
C ALA A 36 -42.17 2.93 -9.94
N PRO A 37 -43.27 2.39 -9.36
CA PRO A 37 -44.09 1.43 -10.07
C PRO A 37 -44.66 2.14 -11.30
N ASN A 38 -45.06 1.34 -12.28
CA ASN A 38 -45.61 1.70 -13.59
C ASN A 38 -46.84 2.65 -13.59
N ASN A 39 -47.07 3.44 -12.53
CA ASN A 39 -47.87 4.66 -12.50
C ASN A 39 -47.22 5.81 -13.30
N LEU A 40 -46.67 5.48 -14.48
CA LEU A 40 -46.45 6.41 -15.57
C LEU A 40 -47.74 7.18 -15.92
N THR A 41 -48.92 6.67 -15.55
CA THR A 41 -50.22 7.32 -15.79
C THR A 41 -50.47 8.60 -14.99
N LEU A 42 -49.89 8.77 -13.79
CA LEU A 42 -50.03 10.00 -13.00
C LEU A 42 -48.98 11.07 -13.36
N ILE A 43 -47.81 10.67 -13.86
CA ILE A 43 -46.80 11.60 -14.41
C ILE A 43 -47.06 11.91 -15.89
N THR A 44 -47.84 11.09 -16.63
CA THR A 44 -48.30 11.46 -17.99
C THR A 44 -49.33 12.59 -17.99
N ASN A 45 -49.92 12.92 -16.83
CA ASN A 45 -50.73 14.12 -16.63
C ASN A 45 -49.93 15.31 -16.07
N CYS A 46 -48.63 15.16 -15.80
CA CYS A 46 -47.76 16.33 -15.74
C CYS A 46 -47.68 16.89 -17.17
N PHE A 47 -48.43 17.97 -17.39
CA PHE A 47 -48.30 18.88 -18.53
C PHE A 47 -46.82 19.24 -18.82
N PHE A 48 -45.96 19.17 -17.80
CA PHE A 48 -44.52 19.33 -17.86
C PHE A 48 -43.79 18.24 -18.67
N CYS A 49 -44.22 16.97 -18.60
CA CYS A 49 -43.57 15.87 -19.31
C CYS A 49 -43.91 15.84 -20.82
N LYS A 50 -45.16 16.15 -21.20
CA LYS A 50 -45.55 16.22 -22.62
C LYS A 50 -45.01 17.46 -23.35
N SER A 51 -44.91 18.60 -22.66
CA SER A 51 -44.34 19.82 -23.24
C SER A 51 -42.81 19.75 -23.40
N LEU A 52 -42.09 19.10 -22.49
CA LEU A 52 -40.63 18.87 -22.64
C LEU A 52 -40.29 17.75 -23.63
N ALA A 53 -41.11 16.69 -23.73
CA ALA A 53 -40.86 15.58 -24.63
C ALA A 53 -40.96 15.96 -26.13
N ARG A 54 -41.80 16.93 -26.50
CA ARG A 54 -42.00 17.30 -27.92
C ARG A 54 -41.09 18.41 -28.44
N ARG A 55 -40.60 19.32 -27.59
CA ARG A 55 -39.82 20.48 -28.06
C ARG A 55 -38.30 20.32 -27.97
N SER A 56 -37.80 19.28 -27.28
CA SER A 56 -36.38 19.21 -26.93
C SER A 56 -35.77 17.81 -26.99
N SER A 57 -36.30 16.89 -27.80
CA SER A 57 -35.76 15.52 -27.90
C SER A 57 -34.29 15.49 -28.35
N ARG A 58 -33.85 16.48 -29.14
CA ARG A 58 -32.43 16.59 -29.55
C ARG A 58 -31.52 17.11 -28.44
N SER A 59 -31.98 18.08 -27.64
CA SER A 59 -31.15 18.64 -26.57
C SER A 59 -30.96 17.63 -25.42
N TRP A 60 -32.00 16.86 -25.08
CA TRP A 60 -31.91 15.83 -24.06
C TRP A 60 -30.96 14.70 -24.45
N TRP A 61 -30.95 14.32 -25.73
CA TRP A 61 -30.02 13.30 -26.23
C TRP A 61 -28.56 13.78 -26.12
N LEU A 62 -28.29 15.05 -26.44
CA LEU A 62 -26.97 15.65 -26.25
C LEU A 62 -26.54 15.69 -24.78
N ILE A 63 -27.43 16.09 -23.87
CA ILE A 63 -27.17 16.10 -22.43
C ILE A 63 -26.88 14.68 -21.91
N TRP A 64 -27.64 13.68 -22.38
CA TRP A 64 -27.41 12.30 -22.01
C TRP A 64 -26.06 11.78 -22.52
N ALA A 65 -25.73 12.05 -23.79
CA ALA A 65 -24.46 11.64 -24.38
C ALA A 65 -23.23 12.27 -23.69
N THR A 66 -23.32 13.55 -23.32
CA THR A 66 -22.25 14.22 -22.57
C THR A 66 -22.12 13.65 -21.16
N LEU A 67 -23.24 13.42 -20.46
CA LEU A 67 -23.25 12.82 -19.14
C LEU A 67 -22.66 11.40 -19.14
N GLN A 68 -23.03 10.59 -20.13
CA GLN A 68 -22.47 9.26 -20.32
C GLN A 68 -20.95 9.30 -20.53
N THR A 69 -20.47 10.22 -21.39
CA THR A 69 -19.04 10.40 -21.65
C THR A 69 -18.28 10.81 -20.38
N VAL A 70 -18.87 11.69 -19.57
CA VAL A 70 -18.28 12.10 -18.28
C VAL A 70 -18.21 10.90 -17.33
N LEU A 71 -19.29 10.12 -17.20
CA LEU A 71 -19.30 8.93 -16.34
C LEU A 71 -18.27 7.89 -16.77
N ASP A 72 -18.10 7.67 -18.07
CA ASP A 72 -17.10 6.74 -18.60
C ASP A 72 -15.67 7.22 -18.30
N ARG A 73 -15.40 8.52 -18.47
CA ARG A 73 -14.10 9.12 -18.12
C ARG A 73 -13.83 9.06 -16.63
N THR A 74 -14.81 9.34 -15.78
CA THR A 74 -14.67 9.22 -14.33
C THR A 74 -14.40 7.78 -13.92
N SER A 75 -15.09 6.81 -14.52
CA SER A 75 -14.88 5.39 -14.27
C SER A 75 -13.48 4.92 -14.70
N ALA A 76 -12.98 5.42 -15.84
CA ALA A 76 -11.62 5.12 -16.30
C ALA A 76 -10.55 5.72 -15.37
N LEU A 77 -10.77 6.95 -14.89
CA LEU A 77 -9.89 7.60 -13.92
C LEU A 77 -9.88 6.85 -12.58
N GLU A 78 -11.05 6.43 -12.08
CA GLU A 78 -11.19 5.66 -10.85
C GLU A 78 -10.42 4.34 -10.92
N ARG A 79 -10.52 3.60 -12.03
CA ARG A 79 -9.75 2.37 -12.26
C ARG A 79 -8.24 2.63 -12.30
N THR A 80 -7.83 3.74 -12.92
CA THR A 80 -6.41 4.12 -13.01
C THR A 80 -5.85 4.48 -11.63
N MET A 81 -6.61 5.25 -10.85
CA MET A 81 -6.24 5.58 -9.48
C MET A 81 -6.15 4.32 -8.61
N GLN A 82 -7.13 3.42 -8.72
CA GLN A 82 -7.12 2.17 -7.95
C GLN A 82 -5.83 1.37 -8.21
N ARG A 83 -5.46 1.18 -9.48
CA ARG A 83 -4.20 0.49 -9.83
C ARG A 83 -2.95 1.17 -9.28
N ARG A 84 -2.93 2.51 -9.24
CA ARG A 84 -1.81 3.27 -8.67
C ARG A 84 -1.75 3.12 -7.16
N PHE A 85 -2.89 3.07 -6.48
CA PHE A 85 -2.94 2.80 -5.04
C PHE A 85 -2.44 1.38 -4.73
N ASP A 86 -2.91 0.38 -5.48
CA ASP A 86 -2.47 -1.01 -5.30
C ASP A 86 -0.94 -1.12 -5.49
N GLN A 87 -0.38 -0.44 -6.51
CA GLN A 87 1.07 -0.40 -6.76
C GLN A 87 1.84 0.28 -5.61
N VAL A 88 1.29 1.34 -5.01
CA VAL A 88 1.92 2.03 -3.87
C VAL A 88 1.89 1.15 -2.64
N ASP A 89 0.78 0.46 -2.37
CA ASP A 89 0.66 -0.47 -1.24
C ASP A 89 1.68 -1.61 -1.36
N ASP A 90 1.82 -2.22 -2.53
CA ASP A 90 2.84 -3.25 -2.79
C ASP A 90 4.27 -2.73 -2.53
N SER A 91 4.54 -1.49 -2.94
CA SER A 91 5.85 -0.87 -2.74
C SER A 91 6.15 -0.60 -1.25
N LEU A 92 5.13 -0.22 -0.48
CA LEU A 92 5.23 0.02 0.94
C LEU A 92 5.47 -1.28 1.70
N ASP A 93 4.79 -2.36 1.33
CA ASP A 93 4.99 -3.69 1.92
C ASP A 93 6.40 -4.21 1.65
N CYS A 94 6.91 -4.01 0.42
CA CYS A 94 8.28 -4.36 0.07
C CYS A 94 9.29 -3.57 0.92
N LEU A 95 9.07 -2.26 1.10
CA LEU A 95 9.93 -1.41 1.91
C LEU A 95 9.92 -1.83 3.38
N ASP A 96 8.75 -2.14 3.94
CA ASP A 96 8.61 -2.56 5.33
C ASP A 96 9.35 -3.88 5.62
N ARG A 97 9.26 -4.85 4.69
CA ARG A 97 10.05 -6.09 4.76
C ARG A 97 11.56 -5.82 4.75
N LYS A 98 12.03 -4.90 3.90
CA LYS A 98 13.45 -4.52 3.86
C LYS A 98 13.92 -3.86 5.16
N ILE A 99 13.11 -2.97 5.73
CA ILE A 99 13.41 -2.32 7.01
C ILE A 99 13.50 -3.37 8.13
N THR A 100 12.52 -4.27 8.20
CA THR A 100 12.49 -5.34 9.20
C THR A 100 13.72 -6.26 9.08
N PHE A 101 14.09 -6.65 7.87
CA PHE A 101 15.28 -7.46 7.61
C PHE A 101 16.56 -6.73 8.03
N SER A 102 16.72 -5.47 7.61
CA SER A 102 17.88 -4.64 7.95
C SER A 102 17.99 -4.43 9.47
N HIS A 103 16.88 -4.20 10.14
CA HIS A 103 16.83 -4.06 11.60
C HIS A 103 17.26 -5.35 12.30
N ARG A 104 16.74 -6.52 11.91
CA ARG A 104 17.18 -7.81 12.47
C ARG A 104 18.68 -8.03 12.28
N HIS A 105 19.20 -7.72 11.10
CA HIS A 105 20.62 -7.86 10.82
C HIS A 105 21.48 -6.89 11.64
N ALA A 106 21.02 -5.66 11.85
CA ALA A 106 21.68 -4.69 12.73
C ALA A 106 21.69 -5.16 14.19
N VAL A 107 20.58 -5.71 14.70
CA VAL A 107 20.49 -6.27 16.04
C VAL A 107 21.45 -7.45 16.22
N VAL A 108 21.50 -8.38 15.27
CA VAL A 108 22.43 -9.52 15.30
C VAL A 108 23.88 -9.04 15.29
N ARG A 109 24.22 -8.04 14.46
CA ARG A 109 25.57 -7.45 14.47
C ARG A 109 25.91 -6.79 15.79
N ALA A 110 24.98 -6.03 16.39
CA ALA A 110 25.17 -5.39 17.68
C ALA A 110 25.35 -6.43 18.81
N GLN A 111 24.58 -7.53 18.78
CA GLN A 111 24.74 -8.62 19.75
C GLN A 111 26.10 -9.30 19.57
N ASN A 112 26.48 -9.64 18.34
CA ASN A 112 27.77 -10.27 18.04
C ASN A 112 28.97 -9.39 18.40
N SER A 113 28.84 -8.05 18.30
CA SER A 113 29.88 -7.12 18.75
C SER A 113 29.96 -6.96 20.26
N THR A 114 28.84 -7.17 20.97
CA THR A 114 28.78 -7.03 22.44
C THR A 114 29.27 -8.29 23.16
N ILE A 115 29.22 -9.46 22.50
CA ILE A 115 29.85 -10.68 23.02
C ILE A 115 31.37 -10.48 22.99
N LYS A 116 31.91 -9.93 24.07
CA LYS A 116 33.31 -10.10 24.44
C LYS A 116 33.52 -11.60 24.64
N ARG A 117 33.93 -12.31 23.59
CA ARG A 117 34.56 -13.63 23.73
C ARG A 117 35.89 -13.38 24.45
N GLY A 118 35.81 -13.24 25.77
CA GLY A 118 36.98 -13.11 26.63
C GLY A 118 37.81 -14.37 26.50
N ASP A 119 39.06 -14.20 26.09
CA ASP A 119 40.19 -15.14 26.13
C ASP A 119 39.88 -16.61 25.84
N ALA A 120 38.86 -16.88 25.02
CA ALA A 120 38.60 -18.22 24.54
C ALA A 120 39.75 -18.56 23.57
N PRO A 121 40.54 -19.61 23.86
CA PRO A 121 41.63 -20.00 22.99
C PRO A 121 41.06 -20.22 21.59
N LEU A 122 41.61 -19.52 20.60
CA LEU A 122 41.19 -19.70 19.22
C LEU A 122 41.66 -21.09 18.79
N GLN A 123 40.75 -21.88 18.24
CA GLN A 123 41.14 -23.14 17.63
C GLN A 123 42.04 -22.83 16.43
N CYS A 124 43.25 -23.38 16.43
CA CYS A 124 44.23 -23.12 15.38
C CYS A 124 43.63 -23.52 14.02
N PRO A 125 43.60 -22.63 13.02
CA PRO A 125 43.04 -22.97 11.72
C PRO A 125 43.93 -23.99 11.00
N TYR A 126 43.30 -24.99 10.42
CA TYR A 126 43.94 -25.94 9.51
C TYR A 126 43.81 -25.44 8.08
N SER A 127 44.84 -25.65 7.27
CA SER A 127 44.77 -25.40 5.83
C SER A 127 43.73 -26.33 5.21
N ILE A 128 42.75 -25.77 4.49
CA ILE A 128 41.72 -26.57 3.80
C ILE A 128 42.33 -27.40 2.66
N LEU A 129 43.44 -26.93 2.07
CA LEU A 129 44.08 -27.57 0.92
C LEU A 129 45.03 -28.70 1.35
N THR A 130 45.75 -28.51 2.46
CA THR A 130 46.82 -29.42 2.89
C THR A 130 46.47 -30.23 4.14
N GLY A 131 45.50 -29.77 4.94
CA GLY A 131 45.19 -30.33 6.26
C GLY A 131 46.20 -29.94 7.35
N ASP A 132 47.31 -29.30 6.99
CA ASP A 132 48.35 -28.90 7.94
C ASP A 132 47.92 -27.71 8.81
N LEU A 133 48.44 -27.70 10.04
CA LEU A 133 48.25 -26.60 10.99
C LEU A 133 49.00 -25.36 10.50
N MET A 134 48.35 -24.20 10.44
CA MET A 134 49.01 -22.97 9.99
C MET A 134 49.96 -22.43 11.08
N GLU A 135 51.27 -22.61 10.88
CA GLU A 135 52.30 -22.02 11.75
C GLU A 135 52.25 -20.48 11.69
N GLY A 136 52.37 -19.84 12.86
CA GLY A 136 52.35 -18.38 13.01
C GLY A 136 50.98 -17.75 13.22
N PHE A 137 49.89 -18.52 13.28
CA PHE A 137 48.59 -17.98 13.65
C PHE A 137 48.55 -17.65 15.15
N PRO A 138 48.09 -16.44 15.54
CA PRO A 138 48.13 -16.05 16.95
C PRO A 138 47.22 -16.96 17.80
N PRO A 139 47.73 -17.54 18.89
CA PRO A 139 47.00 -18.51 19.72
C PRO A 139 45.86 -17.86 20.52
N THR A 140 45.97 -16.55 20.75
CA THR A 140 44.96 -15.72 21.40
C THR A 140 44.57 -14.58 20.49
N ARG A 141 43.33 -14.10 20.66
CA ARG A 141 42.81 -12.98 19.88
C ARG A 141 43.59 -11.73 20.29
N ILE A 142 44.59 -11.34 19.51
CA ILE A 142 45.34 -10.11 19.75
C ILE A 142 44.32 -8.97 19.75
N SER A 143 44.26 -8.22 20.84
CA SER A 143 43.38 -7.07 20.91
C SER A 143 43.91 -6.03 19.92
N TRP A 144 43.04 -5.41 19.12
CA TRP A 144 43.47 -4.38 18.15
C TRP A 144 44.22 -3.21 18.82
N THR A 145 44.03 -3.04 20.13
CA THR A 145 44.76 -2.09 20.95
C THR A 145 46.24 -2.45 21.12
N ASP A 146 46.62 -3.72 21.12
CA ASP A 146 48.03 -4.14 21.22
C ASP A 146 48.76 -3.96 19.88
N CYS A 147 48.07 -4.12 18.75
CA CYS A 147 48.66 -3.89 17.42
C CYS A 147 48.99 -2.42 17.15
N MET A 148 48.23 -1.48 17.73
CA MET A 148 48.46 -0.04 17.58
C MET A 148 49.58 0.49 18.50
N ALA A 149 49.97 -0.26 19.53
CA ALA A 149 51.02 0.13 20.46
C ALA A 149 52.44 -0.26 20.00
N ALA A 150 52.58 -0.98 18.89
CA ALA A 150 53.84 -1.53 18.40
C ALA A 150 54.51 -0.74 17.24
N THR A 151 54.02 0.46 16.92
CA THR A 151 54.62 1.42 15.98
C THR A 151 55.25 2.58 16.70
#